data_AF-A0AAJ1F5I9-F1
#
_entry.id   AF-A0AAJ1F5I9-F1
#
_cell.length_a   1.000
_cell.length_b   1.000
_cell.length_c   1.000
_cell.angle_alpha   90.00
_cell.angle_beta   90.00
_cell.angle_gamma   90.00
#
_symmetry.space_group_name_H-M   'P 1'
#
loop_
_entity.id
_entity.type
_entity.pdbx_description
1 polymer ?
#
loop_
_entity_poly.entity_id
_entity_poly.type
_entity_poly.pdbx_seq_one_letter_code
_entity_poly.pdbx_strand_id
1 'polypeptide(L)'
;MKALAYAAALLLAASPTLADDLLALSTTATSITGDISFDDHEIVFENGKKLVFEDLIADNFIVGGKKVPASVYSVKGTANPKLLNGNRLCGESPVTYLASWLDDDVTMIAVFETQDAPESDEDMCALYTYVYP
;
A
#
# COMPACT_ATOMS: atom_id res chain seq x y z
N MET A 1 45.88 17.74 32.75
CA MET A 1 45.16 16.82 31.83
C MET A 1 43.76 16.59 32.39
N LYS A 2 42.72 17.19 31.80
CA LYS A 2 41.31 16.86 32.07
C LYS A 2 40.64 16.70 30.70
N ALA A 3 40.18 15.48 30.44
CA ALA A 3 39.59 15.08 29.17
C ALA A 3 38.23 15.77 28.98
N LEU A 4 38.06 16.42 27.83
CA LEU A 4 36.77 16.90 27.35
C LEU A 4 35.99 15.70 26.78
N ALA A 5 34.85 15.39 27.40
CA ALA A 5 33.91 14.40 26.88
C ALA A 5 33.09 15.05 25.75
N TYR A 6 33.30 14.60 24.51
CA TYR A 6 32.44 14.93 23.37
C TYR A 6 31.23 13.97 23.37
N ALA A 7 30.05 14.49 23.66
CA ALA A 7 28.79 13.80 23.40
C ALA A 7 28.43 14.00 21.92
N ALA A 8 28.57 12.96 21.11
CA ALA A 8 28.09 12.95 19.73
C ALA A 8 26.58 12.64 19.74
N ALA A 9 25.75 13.62 19.42
CA ALA A 9 24.34 13.41 19.14
C ALA A 9 24.20 12.78 17.74
N LEU A 10 23.84 11.50 17.69
CA LEU A 10 23.44 10.82 16.46
C LEU A 10 22.04 11.30 16.08
N LEU A 11 21.95 12.26 15.16
CA LEU A 11 20.73 12.56 14.43
C LEU A 11 20.48 11.41 13.45
N LEU A 12 19.52 10.54 13.76
CA LEU A 12 18.96 9.60 12.81
C LEU A 12 18.27 10.41 11.71
N ALA A 13 18.97 10.62 10.59
CA ALA A 13 18.33 11.07 9.37
C ALA A 13 17.42 9.93 8.89
N ALA A 14 16.11 10.08 9.06
CA ALA A 14 15.16 9.28 8.30
C ALA A 14 15.36 9.68 6.82
N SER A 15 15.99 8.80 6.04
CA SER A 15 16.03 8.96 4.59
C SER A 15 14.57 9.05 4.10
N PRO A 16 14.21 10.01 3.23
CA PRO A 16 12.92 9.95 2.56
C PRO A 16 12.91 8.66 1.74
N THR A 17 12.03 7.72 2.08
CA THR A 17 11.60 6.70 1.12
C THR A 17 10.94 7.46 -0.04
N LEU A 18 11.29 7.11 -1.28
CA LEU A 18 10.67 7.74 -2.44
C LEU A 18 9.27 7.15 -2.59
N ALA A 19 8.30 7.74 -1.91
CA ALA A 19 6.90 7.42 -2.13
C ALA A 19 6.40 8.06 -3.41
N ASP A 20 5.66 7.27 -4.18
CA ASP A 20 4.99 7.72 -5.40
C ASP A 20 3.67 8.38 -5.03
N ASP A 21 3.50 9.63 -5.44
CA ASP A 21 2.22 10.33 -5.34
C ASP A 21 1.36 9.94 -6.55
N LEU A 22 0.24 9.26 -6.29
CA LEU A 22 -0.64 8.69 -7.30
C LEU A 22 -2.04 9.31 -7.22
N LEU A 23 -2.55 9.76 -8.37
CA LEU A 23 -3.88 10.36 -8.50
C LEU A 23 -4.94 9.28 -8.69
N ALA A 24 -6.05 9.39 -7.95
CA ALA A 24 -7.17 8.44 -8.05
C ALA A 24 -7.84 8.50 -9.43
N LEU A 25 -7.85 7.38 -10.15
CA LEU A 25 -8.43 7.28 -11.49
C LEU A 25 -9.86 6.73 -11.48
N SER A 26 -10.11 5.66 -10.71
CA SER A 26 -11.46 5.05 -10.61
C SER A 26 -12.39 5.84 -9.67
N THR A 27 -13.70 5.81 -9.95
CA THR A 27 -14.71 6.35 -9.03
C THR A 27 -14.63 5.73 -7.63
N THR A 28 -14.27 4.45 -7.55
CA THR A 28 -14.05 3.75 -6.28
C THR A 28 -12.87 4.33 -5.51
N ALA A 29 -11.72 4.55 -6.18
CA ALA A 29 -10.57 5.21 -5.57
C ALA A 29 -10.92 6.63 -5.11
N THR A 30 -11.49 7.47 -5.98
CA THR A 30 -11.84 8.86 -5.63
C THR A 30 -12.79 8.95 -4.42
N SER A 31 -13.73 8.00 -4.27
CA SER A 31 -14.74 8.05 -3.21
C SER A 31 -14.32 7.41 -1.88
N ILE A 32 -13.35 6.50 -1.91
CA ILE A 32 -12.91 5.73 -0.74
C ILE A 32 -11.54 6.18 -0.28
N THR A 33 -10.53 6.08 -1.13
CA THR A 33 -9.12 6.30 -0.78
C THR A 33 -8.68 7.73 -1.01
N GLY A 34 -9.23 8.37 -2.06
CA GLY A 34 -8.67 9.58 -2.62
C GLY A 34 -7.33 9.32 -3.31
N ASP A 35 -6.59 10.40 -3.55
CA ASP A 35 -5.19 10.32 -3.96
C ASP A 35 -4.36 9.65 -2.86
N ILE A 36 -3.28 8.98 -3.24
CA ILE A 36 -2.45 8.22 -2.32
C ILE A 36 -0.97 8.56 -2.49
N SER A 37 -0.22 8.37 -1.41
CA SER A 37 1.23 8.20 -1.47
C SER A 37 1.54 6.73 -1.23
N PHE A 38 2.30 6.10 -2.14
CA PHE A 38 2.52 4.66 -2.17
C PHE A 38 4.01 4.34 -2.27
N ASP A 39 4.54 3.53 -1.37
CA ASP A 39 5.88 2.98 -1.46
C ASP A 39 5.93 1.49 -1.11
N ASP A 40 7.11 0.93 -0.90
CA ASP A 40 7.35 -0.46 -0.51
C ASP A 40 7.08 -0.75 0.98
N HIS A 41 6.69 0.25 1.77
CA HIS A 41 6.47 0.14 3.21
C HIS A 41 5.03 0.48 3.63
N GLU A 42 4.36 1.40 2.94
CA GLU A 42 3.01 1.83 3.29
C GLU A 42 2.23 2.46 2.12
N ILE A 43 0.91 2.51 2.31
CA ILE A 43 0.03 3.45 1.60
C ILE A 43 -0.42 4.52 2.59
N VAL A 44 -0.28 5.78 2.21
CA VAL A 44 -0.91 6.91 2.88
C VAL A 44 -2.09 7.38 2.04
N PHE A 45 -3.30 7.32 2.60
CA PHE A 45 -4.53 7.76 1.95
C PHE A 45 -4.73 9.28 2.08
N GLU A 46 -5.61 9.86 1.27
CA GLU A 46 -5.86 11.32 1.24
C GLU A 46 -6.22 11.89 2.63
N ASN A 47 -6.92 11.12 3.47
CA ASN A 47 -7.27 11.54 4.83
C ASN A 47 -6.15 11.35 5.87
N GLY A 48 -4.94 11.00 5.44
CA GLY A 48 -3.75 10.78 6.27
C GLY A 48 -3.72 9.45 7.03
N LYS A 49 -4.73 8.57 6.86
CA LYS A 49 -4.67 7.20 7.38
C LYS A 49 -3.71 6.36 6.55
N LYS A 50 -3.25 5.26 7.14
CA LYS A 50 -2.22 4.43 6.54
C LYS A 50 -2.56 2.94 6.57
N LEU A 51 -2.06 2.24 5.57
CA LEU A 51 -1.92 0.78 5.55
C LEU A 51 -0.43 0.47 5.50
N VAL A 52 0.11 -0.19 6.52
CA VAL A 52 1.54 -0.47 6.62
C VAL A 52 1.80 -1.91 6.21
N PHE A 53 2.81 -2.13 5.38
CA PHE A 53 3.22 -3.44 4.91
C PHE A 53 4.15 -4.12 5.93
N GLU A 54 4.08 -5.44 5.99
CA GLU A 54 4.98 -6.25 6.80
C GLU A 54 6.09 -6.83 5.95
N ASP A 55 5.75 -7.61 4.91
CA ASP A 55 6.71 -8.24 4.00
C ASP A 55 6.26 -8.12 2.53
N LEU A 56 7.21 -7.97 1.61
CA LEU A 56 7.02 -8.27 0.18
C LEU A 56 7.14 -9.78 0.00
N ILE A 57 6.03 -10.44 -0.30
CA ILE A 57 5.92 -11.91 -0.34
C ILE A 57 5.96 -12.50 -1.74
N ALA A 58 5.70 -11.70 -2.78
CA ALA A 58 5.88 -12.12 -4.18
C ALA A 58 6.17 -10.92 -5.10
N ASP A 59 6.88 -11.19 -6.19
CA ASP A 59 7.27 -10.25 -7.25
C ASP A 59 6.51 -10.48 -8.57
N ASN A 60 5.48 -11.33 -8.53
CA ASN A 60 4.60 -11.63 -9.66
C ASN A 60 3.20 -11.98 -9.15
N PHE A 61 2.20 -11.79 -9.99
CA PHE A 61 0.79 -12.07 -9.67
C PHE A 61 0.03 -12.59 -10.89
N ILE A 62 -1.06 -13.32 -10.70
CA ILE A 62 -1.91 -13.78 -11.80
C ILE A 62 -3.10 -12.83 -11.94
N VAL A 63 -3.23 -12.19 -13.10
CA VAL A 63 -4.34 -11.28 -13.42
C VAL A 63 -5.05 -11.82 -14.65
N GLY A 64 -6.34 -12.14 -14.53
CA GLY A 64 -7.13 -12.71 -15.64
C GLY A 64 -6.49 -13.96 -16.25
N GLY A 65 -5.86 -14.80 -15.42
CA GLY A 65 -5.19 -16.04 -15.85
C GLY A 65 -3.79 -15.86 -16.47
N LYS A 66 -3.23 -14.64 -16.46
CA LYS A 66 -1.87 -14.37 -16.96
C LYS A 66 -0.96 -13.93 -15.83
N LYS A 67 0.26 -14.48 -15.79
CA LYS A 67 1.29 -14.04 -14.86
C LYS A 67 1.86 -12.69 -15.31
N VAL A 68 1.85 -11.70 -14.42
CA VAL A 68 2.39 -10.35 -14.62
C VAL A 68 3.41 -9.99 -13.55
N PRO A 69 4.38 -9.11 -13.84
CA PRO A 69 5.20 -8.48 -12.81
C PRO A 69 4.32 -7.68 -11.85
N ALA A 70 4.49 -7.90 -10.55
CA ALA A 70 3.66 -7.28 -9.53
C ALA A 70 4.42 -7.25 -8.20
N SER A 71 3.97 -6.45 -7.25
CA SER A 71 4.40 -6.55 -5.86
C SER A 71 3.24 -7.02 -5.01
N VAL A 72 3.39 -8.14 -4.31
CA VAL A 72 2.41 -8.65 -3.36
C VAL A 72 2.95 -8.48 -1.95
N TYR A 73 2.24 -7.72 -1.12
CA TYR A 73 2.62 -7.41 0.25
C TYR A 73 1.67 -8.06 1.25
N SER A 74 2.20 -8.57 2.36
CA SER A 74 1.42 -8.79 3.58
C SER A 74 1.24 -7.46 4.31
N VAL A 75 0.07 -7.29 4.94
CA VAL A 75 -0.25 -6.08 5.71
C VAL A 75 0.01 -6.31 7.18
N LYS A 76 0.65 -5.35 7.83
CA LYS A 76 0.97 -5.39 9.23
C LYS A 76 -0.27 -5.19 10.11
N GLY A 77 -0.53 -6.18 10.96
CA GLY A 77 -1.58 -6.10 11.98
C GLY A 77 -2.99 -6.21 11.42
N THR A 78 -3.96 -5.68 12.16
CA THR A 78 -5.39 -5.83 11.85
C THR A 78 -6.04 -4.49 11.49
N ALA A 79 -5.32 -3.66 10.73
CA ALA A 79 -5.79 -2.34 10.36
C ALA A 79 -6.99 -2.42 9.40
N ASN A 80 -8.12 -1.85 9.81
CA ASN A 80 -9.24 -1.52 8.93
C ASN A 80 -9.61 -0.03 9.15
N PRO A 81 -8.87 0.92 8.56
CA PRO A 81 -9.12 2.34 8.76
C PRO A 81 -10.41 2.78 8.07
N LYS A 82 -11.12 3.72 8.71
CA LYS A 82 -12.16 4.50 8.02
C LYS A 82 -11.48 5.59 7.18
N LEU A 83 -11.78 5.59 5.90
CA LEU A 83 -11.25 6.48 4.89
C LEU A 83 -12.25 7.60 4.56
N LEU A 84 -12.21 8.11 3.33
CA LEU A 84 -13.10 9.17 2.90
C LEU A 84 -14.57 8.74 3.04
N ASN A 85 -15.41 9.68 3.46
CA ASN A 85 -16.84 9.46 3.68
C ASN A 85 -17.18 8.34 4.69
N GLY A 86 -16.21 7.92 5.51
CA GLY A 86 -16.38 6.81 6.45
C GLY A 86 -16.32 5.42 5.81
N ASN A 87 -15.95 5.33 4.53
CA ASN A 87 -15.75 4.08 3.81
C ASN A 87 -14.52 3.31 4.34
N ARG A 88 -14.38 2.06 3.92
CA ARG A 88 -13.22 1.20 4.22
C ARG A 88 -12.63 0.71 2.90
N LEU A 89 -11.38 0.23 2.93
CA LEU A 89 -10.73 -0.39 1.75
C LEU A 89 -11.45 -1.65 1.29
N CYS A 90 -12.01 -2.37 2.25
CA CYS A 90 -12.76 -3.58 2.02
C CYS A 90 -13.74 -3.76 3.17
N GLY A 91 -14.72 -4.66 2.98
CA GLY A 91 -15.83 -5.03 3.87
C GLY A 91 -15.76 -4.49 5.30
N GLU A 92 -15.70 -5.38 6.28
CA GLU A 92 -15.52 -5.00 7.69
C GLU A 92 -14.30 -5.67 8.31
N SER A 93 -13.67 -6.61 7.61
CA SER A 93 -12.48 -7.29 8.12
C SER A 93 -11.23 -6.45 7.85
N PRO A 94 -10.15 -6.64 8.62
CA PRO A 94 -8.86 -6.09 8.26
C PRO A 94 -8.38 -6.59 6.90
N VAL A 95 -7.76 -5.69 6.14
CA VAL A 95 -7.00 -6.09 4.94
C VAL A 95 -5.77 -6.86 5.39
N THR A 96 -5.54 -8.01 4.77
CA THR A 96 -4.43 -8.92 5.09
C THR A 96 -3.33 -8.89 4.03
N TYR A 97 -3.70 -8.68 2.77
CA TYR A 97 -2.77 -8.60 1.65
C TYR A 97 -3.14 -7.51 0.65
N LEU A 98 -2.14 -7.08 -0.10
CA LEU A 98 -2.27 -6.13 -1.19
C LEU A 98 -1.39 -6.59 -2.36
N ALA A 99 -1.93 -6.54 -3.58
CA ALA A 99 -1.17 -6.75 -4.80
C ALA A 99 -1.19 -5.45 -5.62
N SER A 100 -0.03 -5.04 -6.12
CA SER A 100 0.14 -3.88 -7.00
C SER A 100 0.81 -4.28 -8.31
N TRP A 101 0.25 -3.86 -9.44
CA TRP A 101 0.85 -4.07 -10.77
C TRP A 101 0.54 -2.89 -11.69
N LEU A 102 1.28 -2.79 -12.79
CA LEU A 102 1.00 -1.84 -13.86
C LEU A 102 0.18 -2.51 -14.96
N ASP A 103 -0.89 -1.85 -15.39
CA ASP A 103 -1.61 -2.16 -16.63
C ASP A 103 -1.55 -0.92 -17.52
N ASP A 104 -0.71 -0.98 -18.55
CA ASP A 104 -0.20 0.18 -19.30
C ASP A 104 0.37 1.26 -18.34
N ASP A 105 -0.21 2.47 -18.34
CA ASP A 105 0.20 3.60 -17.49
C ASP A 105 -0.65 3.71 -16.21
N VAL A 106 -1.44 2.67 -15.89
CA VAL A 106 -2.33 2.63 -14.73
C VAL A 106 -1.75 1.73 -13.65
N THR A 107 -1.56 2.29 -12.45
CA THR A 107 -1.23 1.53 -11.25
C THR A 107 -2.50 0.91 -10.69
N MET A 108 -2.50 -0.42 -10.64
CA MET A 108 -3.60 -1.25 -10.17
C MET A 108 -3.28 -1.74 -8.76
N ILE A 109 -4.18 -1.54 -7.80
CA ILE A 109 -4.03 -1.98 -6.41
C ILE A 109 -5.23 -2.85 -6.03
N ALA A 110 -5.01 -4.16 -5.92
CA ALA A 110 -5.98 -5.10 -5.40
C ALA A 110 -5.75 -5.35 -3.90
N VAL A 111 -6.83 -5.38 -3.13
CA VAL A 111 -6.79 -5.66 -1.68
C VAL A 111 -7.55 -6.93 -1.33
N PHE A 112 -7.09 -7.61 -0.28
CA PHE A 112 -7.58 -8.93 0.11
C PHE A 112 -7.83 -8.99 1.62
N GLU A 113 -8.84 -9.75 2.01
CA GLU A 113 -9.14 -10.13 3.41
C GLU A 113 -8.93 -11.64 3.64
N THR A 114 -8.16 -12.30 2.76
CA THR A 114 -7.92 -13.75 2.77
C THR A 114 -7.00 -14.16 3.92
N GLN A 115 -7.15 -15.40 4.38
CA GLN A 115 -6.23 -15.99 5.36
C GLN A 115 -4.89 -16.35 4.72
N ASP A 116 -4.92 -16.93 3.52
CA ASP A 116 -3.73 -17.31 2.77
C ASP A 116 -3.34 -16.19 1.79
N ALA A 117 -2.04 -16.14 1.48
CA ALA A 117 -1.50 -15.19 0.53
C ALA A 117 -2.16 -15.38 -0.85
N PRO A 118 -2.68 -14.32 -1.48
CA PRO A 118 -3.31 -14.43 -2.79
C PRO A 118 -2.27 -14.68 -3.88
N GLU A 119 -2.58 -15.60 -4.79
CA GLU A 119 -1.78 -15.84 -5.99
C GLU A 119 -2.37 -15.16 -7.24
N SER A 120 -3.65 -14.79 -7.18
CA SER A 120 -4.41 -14.19 -8.29
C SER A 120 -5.46 -13.18 -7.86
N ASP A 121 -5.98 -12.42 -8.83
CA ASP A 121 -7.04 -11.42 -8.65
C ASP A 121 -8.44 -12.00 -8.37
N GLU A 122 -8.59 -13.34 -8.34
CA GLU A 122 -9.91 -13.99 -8.17
C GLU A 122 -10.57 -13.70 -6.82
N ASP A 123 -9.78 -13.64 -5.75
CA ASP A 123 -10.26 -13.44 -4.38
C ASP A 123 -10.11 -11.99 -3.88
N MET A 124 -9.79 -11.06 -4.77
CA MET A 124 -9.69 -9.65 -4.39
C MET A 124 -11.04 -9.14 -3.93
N CYS A 125 -11.04 -8.38 -2.84
CA CYS A 125 -12.28 -7.85 -2.29
C CYS A 125 -12.56 -6.41 -2.74
N ALA A 126 -11.52 -5.70 -3.18
CA ALA A 126 -11.65 -4.45 -3.92
C ALA A 126 -10.43 -4.22 -4.84
N LEU A 127 -10.64 -3.41 -5.87
CA LEU A 127 -9.63 -2.96 -6.82
C LEU A 127 -9.69 -1.45 -6.93
N TYR A 128 -8.52 -0.82 -6.85
CA TYR A 128 -8.32 0.62 -6.95
C TYR A 128 -7.33 0.92 -8.06
N THR A 129 -7.62 1.93 -8.87
CA THR A 129 -6.76 2.33 -9.99
C THR A 129 -6.31 3.77 -9.85
N TYR A 130 -5.04 4.00 -10.18
CA TYR A 130 -4.37 5.27 -10.05
C TYR A 130 -3.45 5.54 -11.24
N VAL A 131 -3.07 6.81 -11.41
CA VAL A 131 -2.09 7.25 -12.42
C VAL A 131 -1.08 8.18 -11.79
N TYR A 132 0.10 8.28 -12.40
CA TYR A 132 1.03 9.35 -12.06
C TYR A 132 0.47 10.73 -12.51
N PRO A 133 0.78 11.82 -11.80
CA PRO A 133 0.33 13.17 -12.11
C PRO A 133 0.89 13.75 -13.42
#